data_AF-A0A926CFA0-F1
#
_entry.id   AF-A0A926CFA0-F1
#
_cell.length_a   1.000
_cell.length_b   1.000
_cell.length_c   1.000
_cell.angle_alpha   90.00
_cell.angle_beta   90.00
_cell.angle_gamma   90.00
#
_symmetry.space_group_name_H-M   'P 1'
#
loop_
_entity.id
_entity.type
_entity.pdbx_description
1 polymer ?
#
loop_
_entity_poly.entity_id
_entity_poly.type
_entity_poly.pdbx_seq_one_letter_code
_entity_poly.pdbx_strand_id
1 'polypeptide(L)'
;ALVRADAQALRVSDESTAVRWFPCAALPGELAFDHDTILAAALNRLRSKLEYTTLAFQLLPEVFSILELKAIYEQILGEGELDKGNFYRKIKDARLLEETGERREGRGRPTTLYRFARQRGEEQFVFRWREARGEGVSD
;
A
#
# COMPACT_ATOMS: atom_id res chain seq x y z
N ALA A 1 -12.56 -0.48 4.10
CA ALA A 1 -11.87 -0.48 2.80
C ALA A 1 -10.86 0.66 2.78
N LEU A 2 -9.76 0.53 2.04
CA LEU A 2 -8.86 1.65 1.75
C LEU A 2 -9.41 2.44 0.55
N VAL A 3 -9.20 3.75 0.54
CA VAL A 3 -9.67 4.64 -0.53
C VAL A 3 -8.53 5.45 -1.10
N ARG A 4 -8.57 5.65 -2.42
CA ARG A 4 -7.64 6.50 -3.15
C ARG A 4 -7.98 7.97 -2.91
N ALA A 5 -7.05 8.73 -2.33
CA ALA A 5 -7.26 10.14 -2.04
C ALA A 5 -7.53 10.98 -3.30
N ASP A 6 -6.87 10.65 -4.41
CA ASP A 6 -7.04 11.31 -5.72
C ASP A 6 -8.38 10.97 -6.41
N ALA A 7 -9.04 9.90 -5.96
CA ALA A 7 -10.36 9.49 -6.45
C ALA A 7 -11.52 9.97 -5.55
N GLN A 8 -11.23 10.69 -4.45
CA GLN A 8 -12.23 11.09 -3.47
C GLN A 8 -12.42 12.61 -3.43
N ALA A 9 -13.66 13.04 -3.68
CA ALA A 9 -14.06 14.43 -3.48
C ALA A 9 -14.33 14.67 -1.99
N LEU A 10 -13.55 15.56 -1.37
CA LEU A 10 -13.77 15.97 0.00
C LEU A 10 -15.10 16.72 0.11
N ARG A 11 -15.96 16.28 1.04
CA ARG A 11 -17.21 16.97 1.36
C ARG A 11 -16.98 17.80 2.61
N VAL A 12 -17.32 19.08 2.51
CA VAL A 12 -17.36 20.01 3.64
C VAL A 12 -18.82 20.17 4.07
N SER A 13 -19.02 20.40 5.37
CA SER A 13 -20.32 20.79 5.94
C SER A 13 -20.21 22.18 6.56
N ASP A 14 -21.34 22.76 6.96
CA ASP A 14 -21.37 24.06 7.65
C ASP A 14 -20.56 24.04 8.97
N GLU A 15 -20.38 22.85 9.56
CA GLU A 15 -19.63 22.61 10.79
C GLU A 15 -18.13 22.35 10.55
N SER A 16 -17.73 22.10 9.30
CA SER A 16 -16.35 21.72 8.94
C SER A 16 -16.01 22.21 7.54
N THR A 17 -15.55 23.46 7.49
CA THR A 17 -15.25 24.18 6.24
C THR A 17 -13.81 24.00 5.76
N ALA A 18 -12.91 23.48 6.59
CA ALA A 18 -11.47 23.37 6.32
C ALA A 18 -10.98 21.90 6.29
N VAL A 19 -11.57 21.07 5.43
CA VAL A 19 -11.17 19.67 5.26
C VAL A 19 -10.10 19.54 4.17
N ARG A 20 -9.00 18.83 4.46
CA ARG A 20 -7.89 18.58 3.52
C ARG A 20 -7.28 17.20 3.71
N TRP A 21 -6.65 16.67 2.66
CA TRP A 21 -5.76 15.51 2.75
C TRP A 21 -4.38 15.96 3.23
N PHE A 22 -3.79 15.22 4.16
CA PHE A 22 -2.43 15.44 4.65
C PHE A 22 -1.60 14.16 4.55
N PRO A 23 -0.31 14.23 4.16
CA PRO A 23 0.59 13.10 4.33
C PRO A 23 0.73 12.77 5.82
N CYS A 24 0.59 11.49 6.18
CA CYS A 24 0.70 11.06 7.58
C CYS A 24 2.08 11.37 8.20
N ALA A 25 3.12 11.48 7.38
CA ALA A 25 4.48 11.83 7.81
C ALA A 25 4.75 13.35 7.85
N ALA A 26 3.80 14.18 7.42
CA ALA A 26 3.95 15.63 7.33
C ALA A 26 2.65 16.34 7.72
N LEU A 27 2.22 16.09 8.96
CA LEU A 27 1.05 16.76 9.54
C LEU A 27 1.38 18.23 9.85
N PRO A 28 0.39 19.14 9.74
CA PRO A 28 0.61 20.59 9.94
C PRO A 28 0.88 20.98 11.40
N GLY A 29 0.73 20.06 12.35
CA GLY A 29 0.95 20.27 13.79
C GLY A 29 0.44 19.07 14.59
N GLU A 30 0.47 19.20 15.92
CA GLU A 30 -0.15 18.25 16.84
C GLU A 30 -1.65 18.14 16.58
N LEU A 31 -2.18 16.91 16.62
CA LEU A 31 -3.59 16.68 16.40
C LEU A 31 -4.36 16.92 17.71
N ALA A 32 -5.64 17.28 17.59
CA ALA A 32 -6.47 17.54 18.75
C ALA A 32 -6.60 16.30 19.67
N PHE A 33 -6.64 16.54 20.99
CA PHE A 33 -6.85 15.50 22.00
C PHE A 33 -5.82 14.35 21.91
N ASP A 34 -6.28 13.12 21.73
CA ASP A 34 -5.49 11.89 21.62
C ASP A 34 -5.36 11.40 20.17
N HIS A 35 -5.67 12.24 19.19
CA HIS A 35 -5.72 11.86 17.78
C HIS A 35 -4.37 11.37 17.23
N ASP A 36 -3.24 11.84 17.77
CA ASP A 36 -1.91 11.30 17.42
C ASP A 36 -1.78 9.82 17.81
N THR A 37 -2.33 9.44 18.97
CA THR A 37 -2.33 8.04 19.44
C THR A 37 -3.26 7.18 18.59
N ILE A 38 -4.44 7.70 18.23
CA ILE A 38 -5.40 7.03 17.34
C ILE A 38 -4.76 6.81 15.96
N LEU A 39 -4.10 7.83 15.41
CA LEU A 39 -3.42 7.74 14.12
C LEU A 39 -2.30 6.70 14.16
N ALA A 40 -1.45 6.72 15.18
CA ALA A 40 -0.38 5.74 15.36
C ALA A 40 -0.93 4.31 15.44
N ALA A 41 -2.00 4.09 16.22
CA ALA A 41 -2.66 2.78 16.34
C ALA A 41 -3.27 2.33 15.01
N ALA A 42 -3.91 3.24 14.26
CA ALA A 42 -4.48 2.95 12.94
C ALA A 42 -3.41 2.57 11.92
N LEU A 43 -2.29 3.30 11.87
CA LEU A 43 -1.15 3.00 11.00
C LEU A 43 -0.53 1.64 11.35
N ASN A 44 -0.32 1.35 12.63
CA ASN A 44 0.21 0.06 13.07
C ASN A 44 -0.73 -1.10 12.70
N ARG A 45 -2.04 -0.94 12.90
CA ARG A 45 -3.04 -1.95 12.49
C ARG A 45 -3.05 -2.15 10.98
N LEU A 46 -2.96 -1.07 10.20
CA LEU A 46 -2.91 -1.14 8.75
C LEU A 46 -1.66 -1.88 8.28
N ARG A 47 -0.49 -1.54 8.84
CA ARG A 47 0.77 -2.24 8.60
C ARG A 47 0.62 -3.71 8.94
N SER A 48 0.23 -4.10 10.15
CA SER A 48 0.05 -5.53 10.46
C SER A 48 -0.88 -6.26 9.48
N LYS A 49 -1.96 -5.63 9.02
CA LYS A 49 -2.86 -6.24 8.03
C LYS A 49 -2.24 -6.47 6.66
N LEU A 50 -1.32 -5.62 6.23
CA LEU A 50 -0.64 -5.81 4.93
C LEU A 50 0.20 -7.09 4.89
N GLU A 51 0.59 -7.64 6.04
CA GLU A 51 1.36 -8.90 6.11
C GLU A 51 0.53 -10.09 5.67
N TYR A 52 -0.80 -10.03 5.69
CA TYR A 52 -1.65 -11.18 5.42
C TYR A 52 -2.88 -10.89 4.56
N THR A 53 -2.96 -9.69 3.97
CA THR A 53 -4.12 -9.26 3.18
C THR A 53 -3.73 -8.60 1.86
N THR A 54 -4.70 -8.59 0.93
CA THR A 54 -4.62 -7.94 -0.38
C THR A 54 -5.10 -6.48 -0.32
N LEU A 55 -5.08 -5.83 0.85
CA LEU A 55 -5.64 -4.48 1.02
C LEU A 55 -4.94 -3.42 0.16
N ALA A 56 -3.63 -3.54 -0.07
CA ALA A 56 -2.87 -2.60 -0.91
C ALA A 56 -3.42 -2.50 -2.35
N PHE A 57 -4.03 -3.56 -2.89
CA PHE A 57 -4.61 -3.54 -4.23
C PHE A 57 -5.79 -2.56 -4.34
N GLN A 58 -6.45 -2.21 -3.24
CA GLN A 58 -7.54 -1.23 -3.22
C GLN A 58 -7.05 0.21 -3.47
N LEU A 59 -5.75 0.46 -3.30
CA LEU A 59 -5.13 1.77 -3.54
C LEU A 59 -4.58 1.92 -4.96
N LEU A 60 -4.54 0.84 -5.74
CA LEU A 60 -4.04 0.85 -7.10
C LEU A 60 -5.15 1.13 -8.10
N PRO A 61 -4.81 1.65 -9.30
CA PRO A 61 -5.70 1.58 -10.44
C PRO A 61 -5.98 0.13 -10.82
N GLU A 62 -6.98 -0.09 -11.68
CA GLU A 62 -7.37 -1.42 -12.16
C GLU A 62 -6.23 -2.17 -12.87
N VAL A 63 -5.35 -1.42 -13.56
CA VAL A 63 -4.17 -1.92 -14.26
C VAL A 63 -2.95 -1.17 -13.76
N PHE A 64 -1.97 -1.91 -13.23
CA PHE A 64 -0.80 -1.36 -12.54
C PHE A 64 0.47 -2.15 -12.85
N SER A 65 1.62 -1.55 -12.61
CA SER A 65 2.92 -2.17 -12.64
C SER A 65 3.33 -2.71 -11.26
N ILE A 66 4.26 -3.66 -11.25
CA ILE A 66 4.88 -4.15 -10.00
C ILE A 66 5.53 -3.01 -9.20
N LEU A 67 6.09 -2.01 -9.89
CA LEU A 67 6.74 -0.87 -9.23
C LEU A 67 5.73 0.02 -8.51
N GLU A 68 4.55 0.25 -9.10
CA GLU A 68 3.46 0.98 -8.43
C GLU A 68 2.96 0.21 -7.21
N LEU A 69 2.75 -1.11 -7.33
CA LEU A 69 2.37 -1.95 -6.19
C LEU A 69 3.44 -1.91 -5.08
N LYS A 70 4.72 -2.03 -5.44
CA LYS A 70 5.84 -1.92 -4.51
C LYS A 70 5.84 -0.57 -3.78
N ALA A 71 5.67 0.53 -4.52
CA ALA A 71 5.66 1.88 -3.94
C ALA A 71 4.53 2.06 -2.92
N ILE A 72 3.33 1.51 -3.19
CA ILE A 72 2.22 1.53 -2.22
C ILE A 72 2.60 0.77 -0.94
N TYR A 73 3.19 -0.43 -1.06
CA TYR A 73 3.67 -1.17 0.11
C TYR A 73 4.69 -0.35 0.90
N GLU A 74 5.72 0.19 0.25
CA GLU A 74 6.76 1.00 0.89
C GLU A 74 6.19 2.21 1.63
N GLN A 75 5.24 2.93 1.01
CA GLN A 75 4.58 4.08 1.62
C GLN A 75 3.81 3.72 2.89
N ILE A 76 3.09 2.59 2.89
CA ILE A 76 2.29 2.20 4.06
C ILE A 76 3.18 1.62 5.17
N LEU A 77 4.18 0.83 4.81
CA LEU A 77 5.16 0.29 5.75
C LEU A 77 5.93 1.42 6.44
N GLY A 78 6.21 2.51 5.71
CA GLY A 78 6.92 3.67 6.26
C GLY A 78 8.37 3.38 6.64
N GLU A 79 8.89 2.22 6.24
CA GLU A 79 10.20 1.71 6.61
C GLU A 79 10.93 1.24 5.34
N GLY A 80 11.94 1.99 4.91
CA GLY A 80 12.97 1.67 3.89
C GLY A 80 12.51 1.12 2.53
N GLU A 81 13.46 1.00 1.59
CA GLU A 81 13.17 0.41 0.28
C GLU A 81 13.06 -1.13 0.38
N LEU A 82 12.02 -1.69 -0.21
CA LEU A 82 11.87 -3.11 -0.43
C LEU A 82 12.78 -3.56 -1.58
N ASP A 83 13.45 -4.70 -1.44
CA ASP A 83 14.16 -5.29 -2.56
C ASP A 83 13.17 -5.68 -3.67
N LYS A 84 13.40 -5.17 -4.88
CA LYS A 84 12.53 -5.38 -6.03
C LYS A 84 12.43 -6.86 -6.42
N GLY A 85 13.54 -7.60 -6.35
CA GLY A 85 13.59 -9.00 -6.76
C GLY A 85 12.77 -9.89 -5.83
N ASN A 86 12.98 -9.76 -4.53
CA ASN A 86 12.26 -10.48 -3.49
C ASN A 86 10.77 -10.10 -3.46
N PHE A 87 10.45 -8.81 -3.61
CA PHE A 87 9.07 -8.34 -3.72
C PHE A 87 8.35 -9.01 -4.88
N TYR A 88 8.95 -8.95 -6.07
CA TYR A 88 8.38 -9.55 -7.28
C TYR A 88 8.19 -11.07 -7.14
N ARG A 89 9.19 -11.78 -6.61
CA ARG A 89 9.14 -13.23 -6.40
C ARG A 89 7.96 -13.61 -5.50
N LYS A 90 7.87 -13.01 -4.31
CA LYS A 90 6.81 -13.29 -3.33
C LYS A 90 5.40 -12.97 -3.87
N ILE A 91 5.21 -11.83 -4.56
CA ILE A 91 3.92 -11.49 -5.18
C ILE A 91 3.54 -12.50 -6.26
N LYS A 92 4.50 -12.96 -7.06
CA LYS A 92 4.27 -13.95 -8.11
C LYS A 92 3.93 -15.33 -7.51
N ASP A 93 4.64 -15.75 -6.47
CA ASP A 93 4.41 -17.02 -5.76
C ASP A 93 3.02 -17.06 -5.13
N ALA A 94 2.52 -15.91 -4.70
CA ALA A 94 1.16 -15.75 -4.17
C ALA A 94 0.05 -15.89 -5.23
N ARG A 95 0.40 -15.92 -6.52
CA ARG A 95 -0.54 -16.06 -7.64
C ARG A 95 -1.68 -15.03 -7.63
N LEU A 96 -1.39 -13.84 -7.11
CA LEU A 96 -2.34 -12.72 -6.97
C LEU A 96 -2.44 -11.82 -8.21
N LEU A 97 -1.57 -12.03 -9.19
CA LEU A 97 -1.48 -11.19 -10.38
C LEU A 97 -1.81 -11.95 -11.65
N GLU A 98 -2.47 -11.26 -12.56
CA GLU A 98 -2.68 -11.64 -13.94
C GLU A 98 -1.93 -10.65 -14.85
N GLU A 99 -1.11 -11.16 -15.77
CA GLU A 99 -0.49 -10.32 -16.81
C GLU A 99 -1.55 -9.90 -17.82
N THR A 100 -1.62 -8.60 -18.11
CA THR A 100 -2.60 -8.05 -19.05
C THR A 100 -2.19 -8.20 -20.52
N GLY A 101 -0.92 -8.55 -20.78
CA GLY A 101 -0.30 -8.46 -22.11
C GLY A 101 0.10 -7.02 -22.51
N GLU A 102 -0.35 -6.01 -21.76
CA GLU A 102 -0.04 -4.62 -22.01
C GLU A 102 1.30 -4.21 -21.41
N ARG A 103 1.91 -3.19 -22.02
CA ARG A 103 3.12 -2.54 -21.51
C ARG A 103 2.94 -1.04 -21.53
N ARG A 104 3.45 -0.38 -20.49
CA ARG A 104 3.49 1.08 -20.42
C ARG A 104 4.85 1.59 -20.85
N GLU A 105 4.87 2.48 -21.84
CA GLU A 105 6.07 3.21 -22.24
C GLU A 105 6.38 4.36 -21.27
N GLY A 106 7.64 4.72 -21.17
CA GLY A 106 8.12 5.79 -20.31
C GLY A 106 9.56 6.15 -20.65
N ARG A 107 10.26 6.87 -19.76
CA ARG A 107 11.67 7.26 -19.97
C ARG A 107 12.68 6.09 -20.04
N GLY A 108 12.22 4.85 -19.93
CA GLY A 108 13.08 3.66 -19.90
C GLY A 108 12.40 2.44 -20.51
N ARG A 109 12.83 1.25 -20.11
CA ARG A 109 12.28 -0.01 -20.63
C ARG A 109 10.76 -0.07 -20.38
N PRO A 110 9.96 -0.46 -21.39
CA PRO A 110 8.53 -0.66 -21.22
C PRO A 110 8.22 -1.58 -20.04
N THR A 111 7.26 -1.18 -19.22
CA THR A 111 6.91 -1.89 -17.98
C THR A 111 5.68 -2.75 -18.20
N THR A 112 5.77 -4.05 -17.90
CA THR A 112 4.62 -4.97 -17.94
C THR A 112 3.54 -4.53 -16.96
N LEU A 113 2.29 -4.59 -17.43
CA LEU A 113 1.12 -4.25 -16.64
C LEU A 113 0.36 -5.50 -16.19
N TYR A 114 -0.15 -5.43 -14.97
CA TYR A 114 -0.83 -6.50 -14.27
C TYR A 114 -2.18 -6.02 -13.75
N ARG A 115 -3.02 -7.01 -13.41
CA ARG A 115 -4.31 -6.84 -12.76
C ARG A 115 -4.39 -7.78 -11.56
N PHE A 116 -5.17 -7.40 -10.56
CA PHE A 116 -5.43 -8.26 -9.41
C PHE A 116 -6.34 -9.44 -9.79
N ALA A 117 -5.87 -10.67 -9.56
CA ALA A 117 -6.58 -11.90 -9.87
C ALA A 117 -7.65 -12.22 -8.80
N ARG A 118 -8.80 -11.50 -8.86
CA ARG A 118 -9.89 -11.57 -7.88
C ARG A 118 -10.40 -12.97 -7.53
N GLN A 119 -10.35 -13.92 -8.46
CA GLN A 119 -10.86 -15.29 -8.25
C GLN A 119 -9.93 -16.19 -7.42
N ARG A 120 -8.71 -15.75 -7.08
CA ARG A 120 -7.72 -16.58 -6.36
C ARG A 120 -7.41 -16.08 -4.93
N GLY A 121 -8.07 -15.01 -4.50
CA GLY A 121 -7.67 -14.22 -3.34
C GLY A 121 -8.54 -14.39 -2.11
N GLU A 122 -8.56 -15.58 -1.51
CA GLU A 122 -8.95 -15.76 -0.09
C GLU A 122 -7.97 -16.65 0.69
N GLU A 123 -7.05 -17.36 0.02
CA GLU A 123 -5.96 -18.05 0.71
C GLU A 123 -4.97 -17.00 1.26
N GLN A 124 -4.63 -17.14 2.54
CA GLN A 124 -3.85 -16.17 3.31
C GLN A 124 -2.48 -15.97 2.68
N PHE A 125 -2.34 -14.95 1.83
CA PHE A 125 -1.05 -14.46 1.36
C PHE A 125 -0.29 -13.87 2.53
N VAL A 126 0.59 -14.65 3.16
CA VAL A 126 1.44 -14.16 4.25
C VAL A 126 2.73 -13.59 3.68
N PHE A 127 2.77 -12.26 3.60
CA PHE A 127 3.92 -11.46 3.21
C PHE A 127 4.68 -10.97 4.45
N ARG A 128 5.48 -11.86 5.07
CA ARG A 128 6.38 -11.48 6.17
C ARG A 128 7.53 -10.62 5.65
N TRP A 129 7.39 -9.30 5.63
CA TRP A 129 8.50 -8.41 5.26
C TRP A 129 9.52 -8.26 6.37
N ARG A 130 9.12 -8.34 7.64
CA ARG A 130 10.04 -8.26 8.79
C ARG A 130 11.16 -9.29 8.71
N GLU A 131 10.82 -10.52 8.33
CA GLU A 131 11.79 -11.61 8.12
C GLU A 131 12.71 -11.40 6.89
N ALA A 132 12.25 -10.65 5.88
CA ALA A 132 13.04 -10.40 4.66
C ALA A 132 14.08 -9.29 4.83
N ARG A 133 14.07 -8.57 5.96
CA ARG A 133 14.99 -7.45 6.25
C ARG A 133 16.27 -7.87 6.98
N GLY A 134 16.40 -9.15 7.37
CA GLY A 134 17.54 -9.60 8.19
C GLY A 134 17.52 -9.04 9.62
N GLU A 135 16.44 -8.37 10.02
CA GLU A 135 16.18 -8.02 11.41
C GLU A 135 15.58 -9.26 12.08
N GLY A 136 16.48 -10.15 12.51
CA GLY A 136 16.15 -11.13 13.51
C GLY A 136 15.56 -10.39 14.71
N VAL A 137 14.41 -10.87 15.18
CA VAL A 137 13.90 -10.50 16.50
C VAL A 137 15.02 -10.81 17.49
N SER A 138 15.68 -9.79 18.00
CA SER A 138 16.48 -9.88 19.21
C SER A 138 15.49 -10.10 20.33
N ASP A 139 15.43 -11.34 20.83
CA ASP A 139 14.86 -11.68 22.13
C ASP A 139 15.64 -10.97 23.25
#